data_AF-A0A2G5BBE9-F1
#
_entry.id   AF-A0A2G5BBE9-F1
#
_cell.length_a   1.000
_cell.length_b   1.000
_cell.length_c   1.000
_cell.angle_alpha   90.00
_cell.angle_beta   90.00
_cell.angle_gamma   90.00
#
_symmetry.space_group_name_H-M   'P 1'
#
loop_
_entity.id
_entity.type
_entity.pdbx_description
1 polymer ?
#
loop_
_entity_poly.entity_id
_entity_poly.type
_entity_poly.pdbx_seq_one_letter_code
_entity_poly.pdbx_strand_id
1 'polypeptide(L)'
;MAEIPADTQLGQSDDKANLPPDYYTCKASHAFDQWFACLTVGSQLRSYYRYGQKSSCGKHWSKFKMCMGMKLRSEESGKAIMEEFRNKEEAKRSSLPNVMDVWTRREKVSSNESAGTVNKESETSIF
;
A
#
# COMPACT_ATOMS: atom_id res chain seq x y z
N MET A 1 19.87 -31.06 -4.71
CA MET A 1 19.04 -29.83 -4.64
C MET A 1 17.58 -30.27 -4.73
N ALA A 2 16.65 -29.60 -4.04
CA ALA A 2 15.22 -29.86 -4.18
C ALA A 2 14.58 -28.66 -4.88
N GLU A 3 13.92 -28.90 -6.01
CA GLU A 3 13.18 -27.88 -6.74
C GLU A 3 11.87 -27.60 -6.02
N ILE A 4 11.63 -26.33 -5.67
CA ILE A 4 10.34 -25.89 -5.12
C ILE A 4 9.48 -25.52 -6.33
N PRO A 5 8.32 -26.18 -6.55
CA PRO A 5 7.49 -25.89 -7.71
C PRO A 5 6.94 -24.47 -7.65
N ALA A 6 6.86 -23.82 -8.81
CA ALA A 6 6.66 -22.37 -8.94
C ALA A 6 5.16 -21.96 -8.94
N ASP A 7 4.33 -22.67 -8.20
CA ASP A 7 2.86 -22.56 -8.24
C ASP A 7 2.21 -22.45 -6.84
N THR A 8 2.88 -21.80 -5.88
CA THR A 8 2.14 -21.14 -4.78
C THR A 8 1.34 -19.98 -5.38
N GLN A 9 0.18 -20.30 -5.94
CA GLN A 9 -0.72 -19.33 -6.54
C GLN A 9 -1.13 -18.29 -5.49
N LEU A 10 -0.62 -17.07 -5.67
CA LEU A 10 -1.16 -15.89 -5.01
C LEU A 10 -2.62 -15.79 -5.45
N GLY A 11 -3.56 -15.95 -4.50
CA GLY A 11 -4.98 -16.11 -4.80
C GLY A 11 -5.47 -15.09 -5.82
N GLN A 12 -5.68 -15.57 -7.05
CA GLN A 12 -6.02 -14.74 -8.20
C GLN A 12 -7.36 -14.05 -7.95
N SER A 13 -7.30 -12.73 -7.76
CA SER A 13 -8.49 -11.93 -7.47
C SER A 13 -9.18 -11.55 -8.77
N ASP A 14 -9.68 -12.53 -9.51
CA ASP A 14 -10.17 -12.35 -10.88
C ASP A 14 -11.66 -11.89 -10.94
N ASP A 15 -12.23 -11.51 -9.79
CA ASP A 15 -13.56 -10.90 -9.61
C ASP A 15 -13.54 -9.35 -9.66
N LYS A 16 -12.57 -8.71 -10.33
CA LYS A 16 -12.33 -7.25 -10.23
C LYS A 16 -13.04 -6.39 -11.29
N ALA A 17 -13.77 -6.99 -12.23
CA ALA A 17 -14.31 -6.30 -13.39
C ALA A 17 -15.65 -5.56 -13.18
N ASN A 18 -16.45 -5.89 -12.16
CA ASN A 18 -17.77 -5.27 -11.96
C ASN A 18 -18.26 -5.22 -10.49
N LEU A 19 -17.34 -5.01 -9.55
CA LEU A 19 -17.71 -4.64 -8.17
C LEU A 19 -17.39 -3.14 -7.99
N PRO A 20 -18.40 -2.25 -7.82
CA PRO A 20 -18.13 -0.86 -7.44
C PRO A 20 -17.39 -0.83 -6.09
N PRO A 21 -16.59 0.22 -5.80
CA PRO A 21 -15.51 0.16 -4.81
C PRO A 21 -15.95 0.22 -3.32
N ASP A 22 -17.04 -0.45 -2.93
CA ASP A 22 -17.40 -0.57 -1.50
C ASP A 22 -16.47 -1.57 -0.78
N TYR A 23 -15.49 -0.97 -0.14
CA TYR A 23 -14.99 -1.37 1.18
C TYR A 23 -16.11 -1.51 2.25
N TYR A 24 -17.32 -1.01 1.98
CA TYR A 24 -18.47 -1.01 2.90
C TYR A 24 -18.99 -2.39 3.30
N THR A 25 -19.00 -3.39 2.39
CA THR A 25 -19.35 -4.77 2.81
C THR A 25 -18.17 -5.45 3.49
N CYS A 26 -18.07 -5.29 4.81
CA CYS A 26 -17.11 -6.04 5.62
C CYS A 26 -17.53 -7.53 5.68
N LYS A 27 -17.11 -8.31 4.67
CA LYS A 27 -17.31 -9.76 4.59
C LYS A 27 -16.35 -10.44 5.59
N ALA A 28 -16.90 -10.92 6.70
CA ALA A 28 -16.12 -11.51 7.79
C ALA A 28 -15.28 -12.73 7.38
N SER A 29 -15.70 -13.50 6.37
CA SER A 29 -14.90 -14.56 5.74
C SER A 29 -13.62 -14.00 5.10
N HIS A 30 -13.76 -13.09 4.13
CA HIS A 30 -12.60 -12.47 3.46
C HIS A 30 -11.64 -11.75 4.44
N ALA A 31 -12.16 -11.19 5.54
CA ALA A 31 -11.33 -10.63 6.62
C ALA A 31 -10.60 -11.70 7.46
N PHE A 32 -11.21 -12.87 7.66
CA PHE A 32 -10.59 -14.04 8.27
C PHE A 32 -9.50 -14.62 7.36
N ASP A 33 -9.80 -14.82 6.07
CA ASP A 33 -8.88 -15.44 5.10
C ASP A 33 -7.56 -14.67 4.99
N GLN A 34 -7.61 -13.33 4.97
CA GLN A 34 -6.42 -12.48 5.02
C GLN A 34 -5.59 -12.65 6.31
N TRP A 35 -6.26 -12.75 7.47
CA TRP A 35 -5.58 -12.95 8.75
C TRP A 35 -4.96 -14.34 8.84
N PHE A 36 -5.69 -15.38 8.41
CA PHE A 36 -5.22 -16.76 8.39
C PHE A 36 -4.05 -16.93 7.41
N ALA A 37 -4.15 -16.39 6.19
CA ALA A 37 -3.05 -16.37 5.23
C ALA A 37 -1.77 -15.71 5.79
N CYS A 38 -1.92 -14.61 6.54
CA CYS A 38 -0.82 -13.96 7.25
C CYS A 38 -0.22 -14.83 8.38
N LEU A 39 -1.00 -15.71 9.02
CA LEU A 39 -0.51 -16.64 10.03
C LEU A 39 0.16 -17.90 9.47
N THR A 40 -0.08 -18.26 8.20
CA THR A 40 0.52 -19.47 7.60
C THR A 40 2.04 -19.45 7.66
N VAL A 41 2.65 -20.61 7.93
CA VAL A 41 4.11 -20.74 8.05
C VAL A 41 4.83 -20.32 6.76
N GLY A 42 4.25 -20.56 5.58
CA GLY A 42 4.84 -20.15 4.30
C GLY A 42 4.96 -18.64 4.12
N SER A 43 3.91 -17.87 4.43
CA SER A 43 3.94 -16.40 4.31
C SER A 43 4.86 -15.76 5.36
N GLN A 44 4.91 -16.35 6.56
CA GLN A 44 5.82 -15.96 7.63
C GLN A 44 7.28 -16.28 7.31
N LEU A 45 7.58 -17.46 6.75
CA LEU A 45 8.94 -17.87 6.39
C LEU A 45 9.56 -16.93 5.33
N ARG A 46 8.80 -16.52 4.31
CA ARG A 46 9.26 -15.53 3.32
C ARG A 46 9.55 -14.16 3.96
N SER A 47 8.74 -13.76 4.94
CA SER A 47 8.92 -12.50 5.68
C SER A 47 10.16 -12.55 6.58
N TYR A 48 10.32 -13.67 7.30
CA TYR A 48 11.45 -13.94 8.19
C TYR A 48 12.77 -14.05 7.44
N TYR A 49 12.80 -14.76 6.30
CA TYR A 49 13.98 -14.84 5.44
C TYR A 49 14.44 -13.48 4.91
N ARG A 50 13.50 -12.60 4.52
CA ARG A 50 13.83 -11.29 3.92
C ARG A 50 14.16 -10.20 4.95
N TYR A 51 13.55 -10.25 6.14
CA TYR A 51 13.62 -9.15 7.11
C TYR A 51 14.06 -9.57 8.53
N GLY A 52 14.42 -10.83 8.75
CA GLY A 52 14.81 -11.37 10.07
C GLY A 52 13.68 -11.44 11.11
N GLN A 53 12.45 -11.07 10.74
CA GLN A 53 11.32 -10.92 11.66
C GLN A 53 10.02 -11.47 11.09
N LYS A 54 9.13 -11.94 11.98
CA LYS A 54 7.76 -12.33 11.62
C LYS A 54 6.93 -11.11 11.21
N SER A 55 6.04 -11.28 10.24
CA SER A 55 5.12 -10.22 9.80
C SER A 55 4.04 -9.94 10.86
N SER A 56 3.73 -8.66 11.07
CA SER A 56 2.77 -8.22 12.09
C SER A 56 1.32 -8.32 11.62
N CYS A 57 0.73 -9.51 11.75
CA CYS A 57 -0.67 -9.79 11.37
C CYS A 57 -1.74 -9.05 12.20
N GLY A 58 -1.34 -8.25 13.20
CA GLY A 58 -2.25 -7.51 14.09
C GLY A 58 -3.22 -6.57 13.34
N LYS A 59 -2.81 -6.04 12.17
CA LYS A 59 -3.67 -5.21 11.31
C LYS A 59 -4.82 -5.99 10.68
N HIS A 60 -4.64 -7.27 10.34
CA HIS A 60 -5.72 -8.10 9.82
C HIS A 60 -6.62 -8.59 10.96
N TRP A 61 -6.04 -8.90 12.13
CA TRP A 61 -6.81 -9.31 13.32
C TRP A 61 -7.74 -8.21 13.87
N SER A 62 -7.31 -6.94 13.83
CA SER A 62 -8.18 -5.81 14.21
C SER A 62 -9.33 -5.62 13.22
N LYS A 63 -9.06 -5.71 11.92
CA LYS A 63 -10.08 -5.65 10.85
C LYS A 63 -11.10 -6.78 10.98
N PHE A 64 -10.66 -8.03 11.18
CA PHE A 64 -11.54 -9.19 11.39
C PHE A 64 -12.46 -9.02 12.62
N LYS A 65 -11.92 -8.61 13.78
CA LYS A 65 -12.73 -8.41 14.99
C LYS A 65 -13.75 -7.27 14.83
N MET A 66 -13.39 -6.19 14.13
CA MET A 66 -14.34 -5.13 13.76
C MET A 66 -15.45 -5.69 12.86
N CYS A 67 -15.09 -6.42 11.80
CA CYS A 67 -16.00 -7.09 10.86
C CYS A 67 -17.03 -7.97 11.60
N MET A 68 -16.55 -8.80 12.54
CA MET A 68 -17.39 -9.67 13.35
C MET A 68 -18.32 -8.85 14.28
N GLY A 69 -17.80 -7.83 14.96
CA GLY A 69 -18.58 -6.97 15.84
C GLY A 69 -19.67 -6.18 15.10
N MET A 70 -19.40 -5.71 13.88
CA MET A 70 -20.37 -5.01 13.04
C MET A 70 -21.59 -5.88 12.71
N LYS A 71 -21.42 -7.20 12.51
CA LYS A 71 -22.55 -8.12 12.22
C LYS A 71 -23.55 -8.24 13.39
N LEU A 72 -23.15 -7.89 14.62
CA LEU A 72 -24.00 -7.92 15.81
C LEU A 72 -24.62 -6.54 16.14
N ARG A 73 -24.45 -5.53 15.27
CA ARG A 73 -24.85 -4.13 15.51
C ARG A 73 -25.90 -3.67 14.50
N SER A 74 -26.63 -2.61 14.83
CA SER A 74 -27.55 -1.95 13.89
C SER A 74 -26.78 -1.36 12.71
N GLU A 75 -27.42 -1.27 11.54
CA GLU A 75 -26.79 -0.78 10.31
C GLU A 75 -26.15 0.61 10.48
N GLU A 76 -26.86 1.52 11.15
CA GLU A 76 -26.39 2.87 11.47
C GLU A 76 -25.12 2.88 12.33
N SER A 77 -25.11 2.08 13.41
CA SER A 77 -23.94 2.01 14.31
C SER A 77 -22.78 1.23 13.69
N GLY A 78 -23.05 0.34 12.72
CA GLY A 78 -22.03 -0.27 11.87
C GLY A 78 -21.34 0.76 10.96
N LYS A 79 -22.11 1.63 10.30
CA LYS A 79 -21.58 2.71 9.44
C LYS A 79 -20.65 3.65 10.20
N ALA A 80 -21.06 4.12 11.38
CA ALA A 80 -20.25 5.01 12.23
C ALA A 80 -18.90 4.38 12.64
N ILE A 81 -18.91 3.11 13.07
CA ILE A 81 -17.68 2.36 13.43
C ILE A 81 -16.74 2.22 12.21
N MET A 82 -17.30 1.99 11.02
CA MET A 82 -16.52 1.86 9.79
C MET A 82 -15.86 3.17 9.37
N GLU A 83 -16.56 4.30 9.52
CA GLU A 83 -15.98 5.63 9.27
C GLU A 83 -14.90 5.99 10.30
N GLU A 84 -15.13 5.74 11.60
CA GLU A 84 -14.07 5.87 12.61
C GLU A 84 -12.83 5.06 12.24
N PHE A 85 -13.00 3.84 11.72
CA PHE A 85 -11.88 3.00 11.31
C PHE A 85 -11.18 3.52 10.04
N ARG A 86 -11.93 4.01 9.04
CA ARG A 86 -11.38 4.72 7.88
C ARG A 86 -10.51 5.89 8.34
N ASN A 87 -11.06 6.77 9.15
CA ASN A 87 -10.37 7.98 9.64
C ASN A 87 -9.11 7.61 10.45
N LYS A 88 -9.13 6.50 11.22
CA LYS A 88 -7.96 5.98 11.96
C LYS A 88 -6.90 5.29 11.10
N GLU A 89 -7.24 4.73 9.93
CA GLU A 89 -6.25 4.24 8.95
C GLU A 89 -5.70 5.37 8.08
N GLU A 90 -6.53 6.37 7.77
CA GLU A 90 -6.21 7.53 6.96
C GLU A 90 -5.27 8.49 7.72
N ALA A 91 -5.57 8.81 8.98
CA ALA A 91 -4.67 9.58 9.85
C ALA A 91 -3.29 8.90 10.03
N LYS A 92 -3.24 7.56 10.11
CA LYS A 92 -1.96 6.81 10.14
C LYS A 92 -1.22 6.82 8.80
N ARG A 93 -1.92 7.03 7.68
CA ARG A 93 -1.32 7.13 6.34
C ARG A 93 -0.76 8.53 6.11
N SER A 94 -1.43 9.57 6.58
CA SER A 94 -0.95 10.96 6.50
C SER A 94 0.11 11.30 7.55
N SER A 95 0.12 10.63 8.71
CA SER A 95 1.16 10.81 9.73
C SER A 95 2.49 10.12 9.42
N LEU A 96 2.56 9.30 8.37
CA LEU A 96 3.79 8.64 7.92
C LEU A 96 4.38 9.42 6.73
N PRO A 97 5.71 9.63 6.68
CA PRO A 97 6.34 10.34 5.58
C PRO A 97 6.07 9.59 4.27
N ASN A 98 5.52 10.30 3.29
CA ASN A 98 5.21 9.74 1.99
C ASN A 98 6.45 9.73 1.10
N VAL A 99 6.62 8.72 0.25
CA VAL A 99 7.75 8.69 -0.71
C VAL A 99 7.74 9.89 -1.67
N MET A 100 6.58 10.49 -1.95
CA MET A 100 6.45 11.71 -2.76
C MET A 100 6.97 12.98 -2.07
N ASP A 101 7.09 12.97 -0.73
CA ASP A 101 7.60 14.08 0.08
C ASP A 101 9.12 14.25 -0.06
N VAL A 102 9.82 13.17 -0.42
CA VAL A 102 11.27 13.13 -0.65
C VAL A 102 11.69 13.83 -1.95
N TRP A 103 10.77 13.98 -2.92
CA TRP A 103 11.08 14.50 -4.25
C TRP A 103 10.50 15.89 -4.46
N THR A 104 11.35 16.92 -4.36
CA THR A 104 10.96 18.26 -4.79
C THR A 104 10.62 18.26 -6.29
N ARG A 105 9.53 18.94 -6.65
CA ARG A 105 9.15 19.13 -8.05
C ARG A 105 10.24 19.95 -8.73
N ARG A 106 11.01 19.33 -9.64
CA ARG A 106 11.97 20.06 -10.48
C ARG A 106 11.26 21.23 -11.16
N GLU A 107 11.71 22.44 -10.88
CA GLU A 107 11.18 23.64 -11.51
C GLU A 107 11.38 23.54 -13.02
N LYS A 108 10.34 23.91 -13.79
CA LYS A 108 10.50 24.10 -15.23
C LYS A 108 11.23 25.42 -15.41
N VAL A 109 12.40 25.39 -16.05
CA VAL A 109 13.07 26.60 -16.53
C VAL A 109 12.04 27.42 -17.30
N SER A 110 11.77 28.64 -16.85
CA SER A 110 10.87 29.55 -17.55
C SER A 110 11.51 29.93 -18.87
N SER A 111 10.78 29.75 -19.98
CA SER A 111 11.27 30.01 -21.33
C SER A 111 11.27 31.51 -21.62
N ASN A 112 12.15 32.25 -20.94
CA ASN A 112 12.35 33.70 -21.09
C ASN A 112 13.83 34.11 -21.05
N GLU A 113 14.76 33.18 -21.34
CA GLU A 113 16.17 33.50 -21.53
C GLU A 113 16.41 34.05 -22.94
N SER A 114 15.95 35.28 -23.17
CA SER A 114 16.14 36.04 -24.41
C SER A 114 16.87 37.37 -24.15
N ALA A 115 17.93 37.34 -23.33
CA ALA A 115 18.86 38.44 -23.10
C ALA A 115 20.20 37.97 -22.51
N GLY A 116 20.93 37.11 -23.23
CA GLY A 116 22.31 36.70 -22.90
C GLY A 116 23.18 36.72 -24.14
N THR A 117 24.09 37.69 -24.26
CA THR A 117 24.85 37.91 -25.50
C THR A 117 25.90 36.83 -25.76
N VAL A 118 25.94 36.31 -26.98
CA VAL A 118 27.00 35.42 -27.45
C VAL A 118 28.33 36.16 -27.46
N ASN A 119 29.20 35.84 -26.49
CA ASN A 119 30.62 36.16 -26.57
C ASN A 119 31.35 35.00 -27.24
N LYS A 120 32.11 35.30 -28.30
CA LYS A 120 32.74 34.34 -29.21
C LYS A 120 34.26 34.39 -29.07
N GLU A 121 34.80 33.56 -28.19
CA GLU A 121 36.24 33.32 -27.97
C GLU A 121 36.40 31.91 -27.37
N SER A 122 37.37 31.06 -27.71
CA SER A 122 38.24 30.99 -28.91
C SER A 122 38.83 29.56 -28.98
N GLU A 123 39.24 29.08 -30.16
CA GLU A 123 39.72 27.69 -30.32
C GLU A 123 41.14 27.45 -29.79
N THR A 124 41.24 26.75 -28.65
CA THR A 124 42.40 25.90 -28.26
C THR A 124 41.81 24.73 -27.43
N SER A 125 41.69 23.49 -27.90
CA SER A 125 42.69 22.57 -28.48
C SER A 125 43.68 22.02 -27.46
N ILE A 126 43.82 20.69 -27.43
CA ILE A 126 44.68 19.86 -26.55
C ILE A 126 44.19 19.84 -25.08
N PHE A 127 44.06 18.70 -24.36
CA PHE A 127 44.42 17.30 -24.63
C PHE A 127 43.22 16.37 -24.40
#